data_AF-A0A2W5QL03-F1
#
_entry.id   AF-A0A2W5QL03-F1
#
_cell.length_a   1.000
_cell.length_b   1.000
_cell.length_c   1.000
_cell.angle_alpha   90.00
_cell.angle_beta   90.00
_cell.angle_gamma   90.00
#
_symmetry.space_group_name_H-M   'P 1'
#
loop_
_entity.id
_entity.type
_entity.pdbx_description
1 polymer ?
#
loop_
_entity_poly.entity_id
_entity_poly.type
_entity_poly.pdbx_seq_one_letter_code
_entity_poly.pdbx_strand_id
1 'polypeptide(L)'
;MTEMQMAKMSYREQLLHPSWQRRRLEILKRSDFSCEICGDEGSTLHVHHRRYVKGRMVWEYADEELTALCETCHKDQHVYRELLDKILFEADACQGAAYQQAIGLLGGYFAALVSIGPETEQEAIDCDGHSHDLGILAGLAAGSQWDQLARAADIVRGKSLSPAEEETISRWKGQ
;
A
#
# COMPACT_ATOMS: atom_id res chain seq x y z
N MET A 1 -32.52 -6.59 13.91
CA MET A 1 -31.80 -7.80 13.46
C MET A 1 -30.99 -8.32 14.63
N THR A 2 -30.97 -9.64 14.84
CA THR A 2 -30.11 -10.25 15.86
C THR A 2 -28.66 -10.32 15.38
N GLU A 3 -27.68 -10.44 16.28
CA GLU A 3 -26.26 -10.68 15.95
C GLU A 3 -26.09 -11.84 14.96
N MET A 4 -26.88 -12.90 15.14
CA MET A 4 -26.87 -14.09 14.30
C MET A 4 -27.42 -13.85 12.88
N GLN A 5 -28.26 -12.82 12.68
CA GLN A 5 -28.71 -12.38 11.36
C GLN A 5 -27.68 -11.49 10.66
N MET A 6 -26.88 -10.72 11.40
CA MET A 6 -25.82 -9.90 10.81
C MET A 6 -24.69 -10.76 10.23
N ALA A 7 -24.29 -11.84 10.91
CA ALA A 7 -23.22 -12.75 10.49
C ALA A 7 -23.46 -13.49 9.15
N LYS A 8 -24.67 -13.41 8.57
CA LYS A 8 -25.02 -14.05 7.29
C LYS A 8 -25.18 -13.08 6.11
N MET A 9 -25.07 -11.77 6.33
CA MET A 9 -25.27 -10.80 5.25
C MET A 9 -24.15 -10.87 4.23
N SER A 10 -24.51 -11.06 2.97
CA SER A 10 -23.59 -10.91 1.84
C SER A 10 -23.05 -9.48 1.80
N TYR A 11 -21.87 -9.32 1.20
CA TYR A 11 -21.25 -7.99 1.04
C TYR A 11 -22.20 -6.99 0.36
N ARG A 12 -22.93 -7.43 -0.67
CA ARG A 12 -23.91 -6.60 -1.38
C ARG A 12 -25.06 -6.16 -0.47
N GLU A 13 -25.57 -7.03 0.40
CA GLU A 13 -26.61 -6.67 1.37
C GLU A 13 -26.08 -5.68 2.41
N GLN A 14 -24.83 -5.85 2.84
CA GLN A 14 -24.19 -4.90 3.76
C GLN A 14 -24.08 -3.50 3.13
N LEU A 15 -23.73 -3.42 1.84
CA LEU A 15 -23.71 -2.14 1.11
C LEU A 15 -25.10 -1.49 0.95
N LEU A 16 -26.19 -2.23 1.10
CA LEU A 16 -27.55 -1.66 1.07
C LEU A 16 -28.08 -1.35 2.48
N HIS A 17 -27.35 -1.75 3.53
CA HIS A 17 -27.80 -1.62 4.91
C HIS A 17 -27.76 -0.16 5.39
N PRO A 18 -28.75 0.30 6.19
CA PRO A 18 -28.79 1.67 6.69
C PRO A 18 -27.54 2.10 7.47
N SER A 19 -26.90 1.19 8.21
CA SER A 19 -25.65 1.47 8.93
C SER A 19 -24.51 1.83 7.96
N TRP A 20 -24.40 1.13 6.83
CA TRP A 20 -23.43 1.50 5.81
C TRP A 20 -23.77 2.84 5.17
N GLN A 21 -25.04 3.07 4.81
CA GLN A 21 -25.43 4.33 4.17
C GLN A 21 -25.12 5.53 5.07
N ARG A 22 -25.34 5.41 6.39
CA ARG A 22 -24.95 6.43 7.37
C ARG A 22 -23.44 6.59 7.45
N ARG A 23 -22.70 5.49 7.65
CA ARG A 23 -21.23 5.50 7.74
C ARG A 23 -20.59 6.09 6.49
N ARG A 24 -21.10 5.73 5.32
CA ARG A 24 -20.67 6.28 4.03
C ARG A 24 -20.82 7.80 4.00
N LEU A 25 -21.97 8.33 4.42
CA LEU A 25 -22.21 9.78 4.45
C LEU A 25 -21.32 10.50 5.48
N GLU A 26 -21.04 9.87 6.63
CA GLU A 26 -20.09 10.42 7.62
C GLU A 26 -18.70 10.62 7.01
N ILE A 27 -18.19 9.61 6.30
CA ILE A 27 -16.87 9.68 5.66
C ILE A 27 -16.86 10.70 4.51
N LEU A 28 -17.88 10.72 3.66
CA LEU A 28 -17.97 11.74 2.60
C LEU A 28 -18.06 13.16 3.14
N LYS A 29 -18.76 13.35 4.27
CA LYS A 29 -18.83 14.66 4.93
C LYS A 29 -17.49 15.04 5.56
N ARG A 30 -16.75 14.08 6.13
CA ARG A 30 -15.40 14.32 6.67
C ARG A 30 -14.43 14.80 5.59
N SER A 31 -14.55 14.29 4.38
CA SER A 31 -13.73 14.69 3.24
C SER A 31 -14.23 15.93 2.49
N ASP A 32 -15.20 16.65 3.06
CA ASP A 32 -15.90 17.78 2.41
C ASP A 32 -16.46 17.47 1.01
N PHE A 33 -16.87 16.22 0.80
CA PHE A 33 -17.29 15.71 -0.52
C PHE A 33 -16.23 15.91 -1.62
N SER A 34 -14.95 15.84 -1.26
CA SER A 34 -13.81 15.82 -2.19
C SER A 34 -13.05 14.49 -2.08
N CYS A 35 -12.36 14.12 -3.16
CA CYS A 35 -11.45 12.97 -3.17
C CYS A 35 -10.22 13.24 -2.29
N GLU A 36 -9.95 12.36 -1.31
CA GLU A 36 -8.82 12.51 -0.37
C GLU A 36 -7.44 12.23 -1.01
N ILE A 37 -7.39 11.79 -2.27
CA ILE A 37 -6.14 11.58 -3.03
C ILE A 37 -5.85 12.76 -3.97
N CYS A 38 -6.82 13.15 -4.81
CA CYS A 38 -6.59 14.14 -5.87
C CYS A 38 -7.35 15.46 -5.69
N GLY A 39 -8.23 15.56 -4.69
CA GLY A 39 -9.03 16.75 -4.42
C GLY A 39 -10.23 16.95 -5.37
N ASP A 40 -10.55 15.98 -6.24
CA ASP A 40 -11.70 16.10 -7.14
C ASP A 40 -13.04 16.15 -6.40
N GLU A 41 -13.90 17.09 -6.79
CA GLU A 41 -15.24 17.36 -6.24
C GLU A 41 -16.35 17.12 -7.27
N GLY A 42 -15.98 16.93 -8.54
CA GLY A 42 -16.93 16.84 -9.65
C GLY A 42 -17.39 15.41 -9.96
N SER A 43 -16.55 14.41 -9.70
CA SER A 43 -16.87 13.01 -10.01
C SER A 43 -17.65 12.32 -8.91
N THR A 44 -18.21 11.16 -9.23
CA THR A 44 -18.84 10.30 -8.23
C THR A 44 -17.80 9.85 -7.19
N LEU A 45 -18.10 10.08 -5.92
CA LEU A 45 -17.28 9.60 -4.81
C LEU A 45 -17.74 8.25 -4.26
N HIS A 46 -16.76 7.43 -3.91
CA HIS A 46 -16.90 6.16 -3.24
C HIS A 46 -16.13 6.17 -1.92
N VAL A 47 -16.61 5.42 -0.93
CA VAL A 47 -15.83 5.17 0.29
C VAL A 47 -15.10 3.85 0.09
N HIS A 48 -13.77 3.91 0.15
CA HIS A 48 -12.83 2.81 0.01
C HIS A 48 -12.40 2.29 1.38
N HIS A 49 -12.39 0.97 1.55
CA HIS A 49 -11.78 0.31 2.70
C HIS A 49 -10.28 0.14 2.48
N ARG A 50 -9.45 0.80 3.28
CA ARG A 50 -7.97 0.73 3.18
C ARG A 50 -7.39 -0.62 3.59
N ARG A 51 -8.16 -1.41 4.35
CA ARG A 51 -7.86 -2.81 4.66
C ARG A 51 -9.16 -3.58 4.88
N TYR A 52 -9.09 -4.91 4.77
CA TYR A 52 -10.21 -5.81 5.01
C TYR A 52 -9.90 -6.73 6.19
N VAL A 53 -10.70 -6.65 7.25
CA VAL A 53 -10.56 -7.50 8.44
C VAL A 53 -11.69 -8.51 8.45
N LYS A 54 -11.33 -9.80 8.51
CA LYS A 54 -12.29 -10.90 8.49
C LYS A 54 -13.30 -10.77 9.64
N GLY A 55 -14.58 -10.90 9.31
CA GLY A 55 -15.68 -10.88 10.27
C GLY A 55 -16.24 -9.48 10.57
N ARG A 56 -15.58 -8.39 10.13
CA ARG A 56 -16.13 -7.05 10.24
C ARG A 56 -17.16 -6.77 9.14
N MET A 57 -18.25 -6.11 9.51
CA MET A 57 -19.20 -5.52 8.58
C MET A 57 -18.60 -4.27 7.93
N VAL A 58 -19.07 -3.90 6.75
CA VAL A 58 -18.52 -2.75 5.98
C VAL A 58 -18.57 -1.41 6.73
N TRP A 59 -19.41 -1.25 7.77
CA TRP A 59 -19.51 -0.04 8.59
C TRP A 59 -18.74 -0.10 9.91
N GLU A 60 -18.08 -1.21 10.25
CA GLU A 60 -17.37 -1.42 11.54
C GLU A 60 -15.90 -0.98 11.52
N TYR A 61 -15.49 -0.28 10.46
CA TYR A 61 -14.12 0.19 10.28
C TYR A 61 -13.95 1.58 10.86
N ALA A 62 -12.81 1.83 11.51
CA ALA A 62 -12.45 3.14 12.06
C ALA A 62 -12.30 4.19 10.95
N ASP A 63 -12.27 5.47 11.33
CA ASP A 63 -12.18 6.58 10.37
C ASP A 63 -10.92 6.47 9.52
N GLU A 64 -9.80 6.10 10.11
CA GLU A 64 -8.50 5.97 9.46
C GLU A 64 -8.44 4.78 8.49
N GLU A 65 -9.40 3.85 8.58
CA GLU A 65 -9.51 2.66 7.73
C GLU A 65 -10.42 2.89 6.51
N LEU A 66 -11.09 4.05 6.43
CA LEU A 66 -12.02 4.42 5.37
C LEU A 66 -11.57 5.72 4.71
N THR A 67 -11.63 5.78 3.38
CA THR A 67 -11.27 6.99 2.63
C THR A 67 -12.25 7.29 1.50
N ALA A 68 -12.58 8.57 1.30
CA ALA A 68 -13.43 9.05 0.24
C ALA A 68 -12.62 9.32 -1.03
N LEU A 69 -12.90 8.59 -2.11
CA LEU A 69 -12.15 8.65 -3.36
C LEU A 69 -13.09 8.87 -4.55
N CYS A 70 -12.66 9.63 -5.55
CA CYS A 70 -13.34 9.65 -6.84
C CYS A 70 -13.25 8.29 -7.53
N GLU A 71 -14.13 8.04 -8.50
CA GLU A 71 -14.19 6.77 -9.24
C GLU A 71 -12.84 6.34 -9.82
N THR A 72 -12.05 7.28 -10.33
CA THR A 72 -10.72 7.01 -10.92
C THR A 72 -9.75 6.56 -9.83
N CYS A 73 -9.53 7.38 -8.79
CA CYS A 73 -8.61 7.02 -7.72
C CYS A 73 -9.06 5.75 -6.98
N HIS A 74 -10.36 5.55 -6.80
CA HIS A 74 -10.92 4.33 -6.21
C HIS A 74 -10.56 3.09 -7.05
N LYS A 75 -10.72 3.17 -8.37
CA LYS A 75 -10.34 2.09 -9.29
C LYS A 75 -8.83 1.83 -9.24
N ASP A 76 -8.02 2.88 -9.22
CA ASP A 76 -6.56 2.75 -9.16
C ASP A 76 -6.11 2.01 -7.90
N GLN A 77 -6.73 2.27 -6.74
CA GLN A 77 -6.43 1.51 -5.51
C GLN A 77 -6.68 -0.01 -5.67
N HIS A 78 -7.77 -0.40 -6.34
CA HIS A 78 -8.03 -1.81 -6.63
C HIS A 78 -6.99 -2.38 -7.60
N VAL A 79 -6.62 -1.63 -8.64
CA VAL A 79 -5.59 -2.05 -9.61
C VAL A 79 -4.23 -2.27 -8.93
N TYR A 80 -3.81 -1.34 -8.07
CA TYR A 80 -2.56 -1.47 -7.31
C TYR A 80 -2.59 -2.68 -6.38
N ARG A 81 -3.72 -2.93 -5.71
CA ARG A 81 -3.86 -4.08 -4.82
C ARG A 81 -3.82 -5.40 -5.59
N GLU A 82 -4.55 -5.49 -6.70
CA GLU A 82 -4.52 -6.68 -7.57
C GLU A 82 -3.13 -6.96 -8.13
N LEU A 83 -2.37 -5.92 -8.49
CA LEU A 83 -1.00 -6.08 -8.95
C LEU A 83 -0.09 -6.60 -7.84
N LEU A 84 -0.20 -6.04 -6.63
CA LEU A 84 0.55 -6.53 -5.47
C LEU A 84 0.22 -8.00 -5.19
N ASP A 85 -1.05 -8.37 -5.17
CA ASP A 85 -1.48 -9.76 -4.93
C ASP A 85 -0.94 -10.71 -6.02
N LYS A 86 -0.87 -10.28 -7.29
CA LYS A 86 -0.25 -11.06 -8.38
C LYS A 86 1.26 -11.25 -8.18
N ILE A 87 1.97 -10.18 -7.83
CA ILE A 87 3.41 -10.24 -7.55
C ILE A 87 3.67 -11.23 -6.40
N LEU A 88 2.89 -11.15 -5.33
CA LEU A 88 3.02 -12.07 -4.19
C LEU A 88 2.72 -13.52 -4.60
N PHE A 89 1.67 -13.76 -5.39
CA PHE A 89 1.35 -15.09 -5.91
C PHE A 89 2.50 -15.68 -6.75
N GLU A 90 3.13 -14.89 -7.62
CA GLU A 90 4.26 -15.34 -8.43
C GLU A 90 5.53 -15.54 -7.58
N ALA A 91 5.72 -14.72 -6.54
CA ALA A 91 6.82 -14.82 -5.60
C ALA A 91 6.71 -16.01 -4.64
N ASP A 92 5.51 -16.60 -4.46
CA ASP A 92 5.29 -17.78 -3.61
C ASP A 92 6.09 -19.02 -4.06
N ALA A 93 6.60 -19.01 -5.30
CA ALA A 93 7.58 -19.99 -5.77
C ALA A 93 8.94 -19.90 -5.03
N CYS A 94 9.20 -18.81 -4.30
CA CYS A 94 10.38 -18.57 -3.48
C CYS A 94 10.02 -18.76 -1.99
N GLN A 95 10.82 -19.54 -1.26
CA GLN A 95 10.62 -19.87 0.16
C GLN A 95 10.42 -18.62 1.06
N GLY A 96 9.81 -18.81 2.24
CA GLY A 96 9.36 -17.74 3.15
C GLY A 96 10.33 -16.60 3.49
N ALA A 97 11.64 -16.77 3.31
CA ALA A 97 12.64 -15.70 3.47
C ALA A 97 12.42 -14.52 2.49
N ALA A 98 11.92 -14.78 1.28
CA ALA A 98 11.64 -13.73 0.30
C ALA A 98 10.50 -12.80 0.77
N TYR A 99 9.49 -13.34 1.45
CA TYR A 99 8.40 -12.54 2.02
C TYR A 99 8.89 -11.67 3.18
N GLN A 100 9.74 -12.20 4.04
CA GLN A 100 10.33 -11.43 5.15
C GLN A 100 11.11 -10.22 4.63
N GLN A 101 11.95 -10.44 3.62
CA GLN A 101 12.70 -9.37 2.95
C GLN A 101 11.78 -8.35 2.27
N ALA A 102 10.75 -8.81 1.56
CA ALA A 102 9.78 -7.92 0.91
C ALA A 102 9.01 -7.07 1.93
N ILE A 103 8.59 -7.66 3.06
CA ILE A 103 7.91 -6.94 4.14
C ILE A 103 8.84 -5.90 4.76
N GLY A 104 10.09 -6.27 5.09
CA GLY A 104 11.10 -5.33 5.58
C GLY A 104 11.28 -4.16 4.62
N LEU A 105 11.54 -4.45 3.33
CA LEU A 105 11.73 -3.45 2.28
C LEU A 105 10.56 -2.48 2.15
N LEU A 106 9.32 -2.98 2.11
CA LEU A 106 8.12 -2.14 2.02
C LEU A 106 7.94 -1.31 3.29
N GLY A 107 8.20 -1.88 4.47
CA GLY A 107 8.15 -1.18 5.75
C GLY A 107 9.05 0.05 5.75
N GLY A 108 10.33 -0.14 5.41
CA GLY A 108 11.30 0.96 5.37
C GLY A 108 10.99 2.00 4.31
N TYR A 109 10.52 1.56 3.13
CA TYR A 109 10.12 2.47 2.04
C TYR A 109 8.99 3.40 2.46
N PHE A 110 7.93 2.86 3.08
CA PHE A 110 6.81 3.66 3.53
C PHE A 110 7.12 4.47 4.80
N ALA A 111 7.97 3.96 5.70
CA ALA A 111 8.45 4.72 6.86
C ALA A 111 9.16 6.02 6.41
N ALA A 112 10.01 5.94 5.37
CA ALA A 112 10.71 7.10 4.83
C ALA A 112 9.81 8.10 4.08
N LEU A 113 8.75 7.63 3.42
CA LEU A 113 7.91 8.47 2.56
C LEU A 113 6.71 9.10 3.28
N VAL A 114 6.02 8.32 4.11
CA VAL A 114 4.71 8.72 4.65
C VAL A 114 4.58 8.51 6.15
N SER A 115 5.60 7.94 6.81
CA SER A 115 5.55 7.44 8.19
C SER A 115 4.48 6.37 8.38
N ILE A 116 4.86 5.21 8.88
CA ILE A 116 3.92 4.15 9.27
C ILE A 116 3.81 4.09 10.81
N GLY A 117 2.80 3.39 11.33
CA GLY A 117 2.62 3.27 12.77
C GLY A 117 3.79 2.52 13.42
N PRO A 118 4.23 2.89 14.64
CA PRO A 118 5.45 2.36 15.25
C PRO A 118 5.40 0.84 15.48
N GLU A 119 4.22 0.30 15.80
CA GLU A 119 4.04 -1.15 15.93
C GLU A 119 4.22 -1.86 14.59
N THR A 120 3.63 -1.33 13.51
CA THR A 120 3.76 -1.88 12.16
C THR A 120 5.18 -1.77 11.62
N GLU A 121 5.88 -0.67 11.92
CA GLU A 121 7.29 -0.50 11.58
C GLU A 121 8.15 -1.54 12.28
N GLN A 122 7.94 -1.74 13.60
CA GLN A 122 8.67 -2.73 14.35
C GLN A 122 8.43 -4.16 13.83
N GLU A 123 7.18 -4.51 13.48
CA GLU A 123 6.87 -5.80 12.87
C GLU A 123 7.60 -6.01 11.52
N ALA A 124 7.77 -4.95 10.72
CA ALA A 124 8.52 -5.02 9.48
C ALA A 124 10.03 -5.18 9.70
N ILE A 125 10.60 -4.49 10.70
CA ILE A 125 11.99 -4.65 11.13
C ILE A 125 12.24 -6.07 11.62
N ASP A 126 11.31 -6.64 12.40
CA ASP A 126 11.41 -7.99 12.95
C ASP A 126 11.33 -9.06 11.85
N CYS A 127 10.70 -8.75 10.70
CA CYS A 127 10.72 -9.62 9.52
C CYS A 127 12.10 -9.64 8.86
N ASP A 128 12.65 -8.48 8.48
CA ASP A 128 14.02 -8.37 7.97
C ASP A 128 14.54 -6.92 8.05
N GLY A 129 15.27 -6.60 9.12
CA GLY A 129 15.80 -5.25 9.37
C GLY A 129 16.77 -4.76 8.30
N HIS A 130 17.50 -5.66 7.63
CA HIS A 130 18.41 -5.26 6.55
C HIS A 130 17.65 -4.74 5.33
N SER A 131 16.61 -5.46 4.91
CA SER A 131 15.73 -4.99 3.83
C SER A 131 14.96 -3.73 4.24
N HIS A 132 14.59 -3.58 5.51
CA HIS A 132 14.02 -2.35 6.03
C HIS A 132 14.93 -1.13 5.80
N ASP A 133 16.21 -1.22 6.18
CA ASP A 133 17.16 -0.14 5.95
C ASP A 133 17.32 0.18 4.44
N LEU A 134 17.34 -0.85 3.60
CA LEU A 134 17.33 -0.68 2.13
C LEU A 134 16.05 0.00 1.64
N GLY A 135 14.91 -0.29 2.27
CA GLY A 135 13.63 0.35 1.99
C GLY A 135 13.69 1.85 2.28
N ILE A 136 14.27 2.26 3.41
CA ILE A 136 14.48 3.68 3.74
C ILE A 136 15.31 4.36 2.66
N LEU A 137 16.42 3.74 2.24
CA LEU A 137 17.25 4.27 1.16
C LEU A 137 16.46 4.40 -0.14
N ALA A 138 15.63 3.41 -0.48
CA ALA A 138 14.77 3.45 -1.66
C ALA A 138 13.72 4.59 -1.57
N GLY A 139 13.15 4.84 -0.39
CA GLY A 139 12.22 5.94 -0.16
C GLY A 139 12.87 7.31 -0.32
N LEU A 140 14.08 7.50 0.25
CA LEU A 140 14.88 8.72 0.09
C LEU A 140 15.31 8.95 -1.37
N ALA A 141 15.53 7.85 -2.09
CA ALA A 141 15.90 7.85 -3.50
C ALA A 141 14.71 8.09 -4.45
N ALA A 142 13.46 8.07 -3.98
CA ALA A 142 12.28 8.14 -4.83
C ALA A 142 12.32 9.38 -5.73
N GLY A 143 12.19 9.16 -7.06
CA GLY A 143 12.28 10.22 -8.08
C GLY A 143 13.69 10.56 -8.54
N SER A 144 14.73 9.93 -8.00
CA SER A 144 16.12 10.09 -8.46
C SER A 144 16.39 9.35 -9.77
N GLN A 145 17.34 9.85 -10.56
CA GLN A 145 17.81 9.16 -11.76
C GLN A 145 18.71 7.97 -11.37
N TRP A 146 18.58 6.84 -12.09
CA TRP A 146 19.35 5.63 -11.80
C TRP A 146 20.87 5.84 -11.82
N ASP A 147 21.38 6.74 -12.67
CA ASP A 147 22.81 7.08 -12.71
C ASP A 147 23.32 7.69 -11.42
N GLN A 148 22.48 8.47 -10.75
CA GLN A 148 22.81 9.06 -9.46
C GLN A 148 22.76 7.98 -8.38
N LEU A 149 21.78 7.08 -8.43
CA LEU A 149 21.66 5.95 -7.51
C LEU A 149 22.81 4.95 -7.63
N ALA A 150 23.20 4.60 -8.86
CA ALA A 150 24.32 3.70 -9.10
C ALA A 150 25.65 4.28 -8.58
N ARG A 151 25.90 5.58 -8.82
CA ARG A 151 27.07 6.26 -8.25
C ARG A 151 27.02 6.31 -6.73
N ALA A 152 25.84 6.58 -6.14
CA ALA A 152 25.67 6.54 -4.70
C ALA A 152 25.93 5.13 -4.14
N ALA A 153 25.50 4.07 -4.85
CA ALA A 153 25.75 2.70 -4.46
C ALA A 153 27.25 2.35 -4.48
N ASP A 154 28.02 2.82 -5.46
CA ASP A 154 29.49 2.65 -5.47
C ASP A 154 30.14 3.30 -4.25
N ILE A 155 29.69 4.50 -3.88
CA ILE A 155 30.17 5.24 -2.71
C ILE A 155 29.81 4.49 -1.42
N VAL A 156 28.55 4.07 -1.27
CA VAL A 156 28.03 3.43 -0.06
C VAL A 156 28.61 2.02 0.13
N ARG A 157 28.75 1.24 -0.95
CA ARG A 157 29.29 -0.13 -0.88
C ARG A 157 30.82 -0.14 -0.77
N GLY A 158 31.49 0.96 -1.11
CA GLY A 158 32.95 1.06 -1.12
C GLY A 158 33.63 0.14 -2.15
N LYS A 159 32.90 -0.29 -3.18
CA LYS A 159 33.40 -1.14 -4.28
C LYS A 159 32.67 -0.85 -5.58
N SER A 160 33.34 -1.10 -6.70
CA SER A 160 32.75 -0.99 -8.04
C SER A 160 31.62 -1.99 -8.25
N LEU A 161 30.70 -1.64 -9.15
CA LEU A 161 29.64 -2.51 -9.66
C LEU A 161 30.19 -3.81 -10.26
N SER A 162 29.45 -4.89 -10.08
CA SER A 162 29.66 -6.14 -10.80
C SER A 162 29.14 -6.05 -12.24
N PRO A 163 29.61 -6.90 -13.16
CA PRO A 163 29.12 -6.92 -14.54
C PRO A 163 27.60 -7.06 -14.69
N ALA A 164 26.95 -7.82 -13.80
CA ALA A 164 25.50 -7.98 -13.80
C ALA A 164 24.76 -6.70 -13.36
N GLU A 165 25.34 -5.96 -12.41
CA GLU A 165 24.81 -4.67 -11.97
C GLU A 165 25.00 -3.62 -13.09
N GLU A 166 26.14 -3.63 -13.77
CA GLU A 166 26.40 -2.80 -14.97
C GLU A 166 25.41 -3.09 -16.11
N GLU A 167 25.12 -4.37 -16.38
CA GLU A 167 24.14 -4.76 -17.39
C GLU A 167 22.72 -4.28 -17.00
N THR A 168 22.38 -4.35 -15.72
CA THR A 168 21.09 -3.84 -15.21
C THR A 168 20.99 -2.33 -15.39
N ILE A 169 22.07 -1.58 -15.11
CA ILE A 169 22.16 -0.15 -15.39
C ILE A 169 22.02 0.15 -16.87
N SER A 170 22.70 -0.61 -17.73
CA SER A 170 22.65 -0.42 -19.18
C SER A 170 21.24 -0.61 -19.75
N ARG A 171 20.52 -1.65 -19.30
CA ARG A 171 19.13 -1.90 -19.71
C ARG A 171 18.19 -0.75 -19.35
N TRP A 172 18.37 -0.16 -18.18
CA TRP A 172 17.52 0.94 -17.72
C TRP A 172 17.83 2.27 -18.41
N LYS A 173 19.10 2.53 -18.75
CA LYS A 173 19.52 3.71 -19.53
C LYS A 173 19.00 3.74 -20.98
N GLY A 174 18.65 2.56 -21.52
CA GLY A 174 18.16 2.39 -22.88
C GLY A 174 16.64 2.45 -23.02
N GLN A 175 15.91 2.66 -21.91
CA GLN A 175 14.46 2.91 -21.86
C GLN A 175 14.19 4.39 -21.60
#